data_AF-A0A158FBS5-F1
#
_entry.id   AF-A0A158FBS5-F1
#
_cell.length_a   1.000
_cell.length_b   1.000
_cell.length_c   1.000
_cell.angle_alpha   90.00
_cell.angle_beta   90.00
_cell.angle_gamma   90.00
#
_symmetry.space_group_name_H-M   'P 1'
#
loop_
_entity.id
_entity.type
_entity.pdbx_description
1 polymer ?
#
loop_
_entity_poly.entity_id
_entity_poly.type
_entity_poly.pdbx_seq_one_letter_code
_entity_poly.pdbx_strand_id
1 'polypeptide(L)'
;MKTQYLITRYDPATRQVEQSWLSEDAIDRNRLRPFIQFPVGPDAPLDDELARRVGGSVLMSLVSQYPELRPLALVTNGKGQTLMDLTAGGKKSPFDS
;
A
#
# COMPACT_ATOMS: atom_id res chain seq x y z
N MET A 1 -5.80 25.58 3.77
CA MET A 1 -6.45 24.36 3.24
C MET A 1 -6.33 23.28 4.30
N LYS A 2 -7.41 22.55 4.58
CA LYS A 2 -7.32 21.37 5.46
C LYS A 2 -6.76 20.18 4.67
N THR A 3 -6.00 19.31 5.34
CA THR A 3 -5.42 18.12 4.72
C THR A 3 -6.54 17.20 4.23
N GLN A 4 -6.39 16.63 3.04
CA GLN A 4 -7.29 15.59 2.52
C GLN A 4 -6.51 14.31 2.32
N TYR A 5 -7.13 13.19 2.69
CA TYR A 5 -6.57 11.87 2.55
C TYR A 5 -7.28 11.14 1.42
N LEU A 6 -6.52 10.57 0.49
CA LEU A 6 -7.04 9.63 -0.49
C LEU A 6 -7.10 8.25 0.16
N ILE A 7 -8.31 7.73 0.32
CA ILE A 7 -8.55 6.39 0.84
C ILE A 7 -8.88 5.48 -0.33
N THR A 8 -8.19 4.35 -0.40
CA THR A 8 -8.45 3.29 -1.38
C THR A 8 -9.01 2.08 -0.66
N ARG A 9 -10.15 1.57 -1.12
CA ARG A 9 -10.82 0.39 -0.56
C ARG A 9 -11.14 -0.61 -1.68
N TYR A 10 -11.00 -1.90 -1.40
CA TYR A 10 -11.57 -2.95 -2.25
C TYR A 10 -12.97 -3.31 -1.74
N ASP A 11 -13.98 -3.29 -2.62
CA ASP A 11 -15.31 -3.81 -2.35
C ASP A 11 -15.45 -5.24 -2.89
N PRO A 12 -15.51 -6.27 -2.03
CA PRO A 12 -15.60 -7.66 -2.48
C PRO A 12 -16.95 -8.00 -3.14
N ALA A 13 -18.02 -7.26 -2.83
CA ALA A 13 -19.35 -7.53 -3.39
C ALA A 13 -19.41 -7.15 -4.87
N THR A 14 -18.86 -5.98 -5.21
CA THR A 14 -18.82 -5.46 -6.59
C THR A 14 -17.50 -5.78 -7.32
N ARG A 15 -16.48 -6.25 -6.60
CA ARG A 15 -15.11 -6.48 -7.07
C ARG A 15 -14.44 -5.22 -7.62
N GLN A 16 -14.76 -4.05 -7.06
CA GLN A 16 -14.19 -2.78 -7.48
C GLN A 16 -13.19 -2.22 -6.47
N VAL A 17 -12.23 -1.46 -6.97
CA VAL A 17 -11.38 -0.61 -6.14
C VAL A 17 -12.00 0.79 -6.13
N GLU A 18 -12.47 1.21 -4.98
CA GLU A 18 -13.06 2.52 -4.75
C GLU A 18 -12.01 3.46 -4.18
N GLN A 19 -12.00 4.70 -4.69
CA GLN A 19 -11.15 5.77 -4.18
C GLN A 19 -12.03 6.91 -3.69
N SER A 20 -11.72 7.43 -2.51
CA SER A 20 -12.49 8.50 -1.88
C SER A 20 -11.58 9.50 -1.21
N TRP A 21 -11.93 10.77 -1.31
CA TRP A 21 -11.26 11.85 -0.57
C TRP A 21 -11.94 12.02 0.78
N LEU A 22 -11.16 11.96 1.85
CA LEU A 22 -11.61 12.16 3.22
C LEU A 22 -10.96 13.42 3.78
N SER A 23 -11.76 14.34 4.32
CA SER A 23 -11.23 15.49 5.07
C SER A 23 -10.54 15.01 6.35
N GLU A 24 -9.45 15.67 6.74
CA GLU A 24 -8.82 15.47 8.05
C GLU A 24 -9.80 15.56 9.23
N ASP A 25 -10.83 16.42 9.14
CA ASP A 25 -11.83 16.55 10.20
C ASP A 25 -12.70 15.29 10.38
N ALA A 26 -12.83 14.47 9.33
CA ALA A 26 -13.58 13.22 9.37
C ALA A 26 -12.75 12.06 9.96
N ILE A 27 -11.47 12.30 10.23
CA ILE A 27 -10.55 11.34 10.82
C ILE A 27 -10.46 11.59 12.32
N ASP A 28 -11.07 10.70 13.10
CA ASP A 28 -10.83 10.65 14.55
C ASP A 28 -9.47 9.97 14.80
N ARG A 29 -8.47 10.80 15.14
CA ARG A 29 -7.10 10.36 15.45
C ARG A 29 -7.04 9.33 16.58
N ASN A 30 -8.00 9.33 17.51
CA ASN A 30 -8.02 8.36 18.61
C ASN A 30 -8.53 6.98 18.19
N ARG A 31 -9.21 6.89 17.04
CA ARG A 31 -9.72 5.64 16.46
C ARG A 31 -8.80 5.03 15.42
N LEU A 32 -7.96 5.84 14.78
CA LEU A 32 -6.96 5.34 13.85
C LEU A 32 -5.74 4.79 14.59
N ARG A 33 -5.73 3.47 14.81
CA ARG A 33 -4.48 2.76 15.13
C ARG A 33 -3.75 2.48 13.82
N PRO A 34 -2.59 3.10 13.56
CA PRO A 34 -1.87 2.88 12.32
C PRO A 34 -1.40 1.44 12.27
N PHE A 35 -1.76 0.75 11.19
CA PHE A 35 -1.32 -0.63 10.93
C PHE A 35 0.18 -0.67 10.56
N ILE A 36 0.65 0.32 9.80
CA ILE A 36 2.05 0.50 9.42
C ILE A 36 2.38 2.00 9.47
N GLN A 37 3.55 2.34 10.00
CA GLN A 37 4.09 3.70 9.97
C GLN A 37 5.46 3.71 9.33
N PHE A 38 5.70 4.70 8.48
CA PHE A 38 6.99 4.94 7.85
C PHE A 38 7.51 6.29 8.35
N PRO A 39 8.70 6.34 8.97
CA PRO A 39 9.29 7.62 9.35
C PRO A 39 9.63 8.41 8.08
N VAL A 40 9.27 9.69 8.06
CA VAL A 40 9.64 10.64 7.01
C VAL A 40 10.38 11.80 7.66
N GLY A 41 11.61 12.05 7.21
CA GLY A 41 12.47 13.09 7.78
C GLY A 41 13.78 13.25 7.01
N PRO A 42 14.70 14.10 7.49
CA PRO A 42 15.99 14.32 6.84
C PRO A 42 16.79 13.03 6.59
N ASP A 43 16.70 12.07 7.54
CA ASP A 43 17.39 10.77 7.46
C ASP A 43 16.57 9.69 6.74
N ALA A 44 15.33 9.98 6.37
CA ALA A 44 14.39 9.08 5.67
C ALA A 44 13.47 9.90 4.76
N PRO A 45 13.99 10.45 3.65
CA PRO A 45 13.19 11.30 2.77
C PRO A 45 12.08 10.51 2.08
N LEU A 46 11.01 11.21 1.70
CA LEU A 46 9.98 10.64 0.82
C LEU A 46 10.51 10.58 -0.61
N ASP A 47 11.35 9.58 -0.88
CA ASP A 47 11.91 9.26 -2.19
C ASP A 47 11.20 8.06 -2.83
N ASP A 48 11.62 7.70 -4.04
CA ASP A 48 11.06 6.57 -4.80
C ASP A 48 11.16 5.25 -4.04
N GLU A 49 12.21 5.07 -3.24
CA GLU A 49 12.44 3.87 -2.45
C GLU A 49 11.45 3.80 -1.28
N LEU A 50 11.22 4.91 -0.57
CA LEU A 50 10.21 4.96 0.48
C LEU A 50 8.81 4.78 -0.10
N ALA A 51 8.48 5.46 -1.20
CA ALA A 51 7.20 5.31 -1.89
C ALA A 51 6.95 3.85 -2.31
N ARG A 52 7.98 3.18 -2.83
CA ARG A 52 7.93 1.75 -3.17
C ARG A 52 7.66 0.87 -1.95
N ARG A 53 8.32 1.11 -0.82
CA ARG A 53 8.10 0.36 0.43
C ARG A 53 6.68 0.53 0.95
N VAL A 54 6.14 1.74 0.90
CA VAL A 54 4.72 2.02 1.25
C VAL A 54 3.80 1.22 0.33
N GLY A 55 3.94 1.34 -0.98
CA GLY A 55 3.11 0.64 -1.96
C GLY A 55 3.18 -0.88 -1.83
N GLY A 56 4.38 -1.43 -1.69
CA GLY A 56 4.59 -2.86 -1.46
C GLY A 56 3.93 -3.36 -0.17
N SER A 57 4.02 -2.60 0.92
CA SER A 57 3.41 -2.98 2.20
C SER A 57 1.88 -2.97 2.14
N VAL A 58 1.30 -1.98 1.45
CA VAL A 58 -0.16 -1.94 1.20
C VAL A 58 -0.58 -3.12 0.33
N LEU A 59 0.15 -3.42 -0.74
CA LEU A 59 -0.13 -4.55 -1.63
C LEU A 59 -0.09 -5.88 -0.86
N MET A 60 0.91 -6.10 0.00
CA MET A 60 1.00 -7.32 0.80
C MET A 60 -0.15 -7.43 1.81
N SER A 61 -0.54 -6.30 2.43
CA SER A 61 -1.69 -6.27 3.34
C SER A 61 -3.00 -6.64 2.61
N LEU A 62 -3.19 -6.14 1.39
CA LEU A 62 -4.35 -6.47 0.56
C LEU A 62 -4.36 -7.96 0.17
N VAL A 63 -3.23 -8.50 -0.31
CA VAL A 63 -3.15 -9.93 -0.69
C VAL A 63 -3.33 -10.86 0.51
N SER A 64 -2.91 -10.44 1.71
CA SER A 64 -3.14 -11.21 2.93
C SER A 64 -4.61 -11.26 3.33
N GLN A 65 -5.37 -10.20 3.08
CA GLN A 65 -6.80 -10.12 3.40
C GLN A 65 -7.68 -10.73 2.30
N TYR A 66 -7.22 -10.63 1.05
CA TYR A 66 -7.92 -11.05 -0.16
C TYR A 66 -6.99 -11.92 -1.03
N PRO A 67 -6.81 -13.22 -0.68
CA PRO A 67 -5.87 -14.10 -1.37
C PRO A 67 -6.11 -14.24 -2.88
N GLU A 68 -7.34 -14.03 -3.33
CA GLU A 68 -7.75 -13.99 -4.74
C GLU A 68 -7.05 -12.89 -5.56
N LEU A 69 -6.50 -11.85 -4.89
CA LEU A 69 -5.75 -10.78 -5.54
C LEU A 69 -4.27 -11.12 -5.76
N ARG A 70 -3.77 -12.24 -5.21
CA ARG A 70 -2.37 -12.68 -5.37
C ARG A 70 -1.91 -12.76 -6.84
N PRO A 71 -2.72 -13.24 -7.81
CA PRO A 71 -2.37 -13.24 -9.23
C PRO A 71 -2.15 -11.85 -9.85
N LEU A 72 -2.54 -10.77 -9.14
CA LEU A 72 -2.42 -9.38 -9.60
C LEU A 72 -1.30 -8.63 -8.87
N ALA A 73 -0.61 -9.29 -7.93
CA ALA A 73 0.36 -8.65 -7.05
C ALA A 73 1.76 -8.59 -7.68
N LEU A 74 2.02 -7.47 -8.36
CA LEU A 74 3.29 -7.12 -8.99
C LEU A 74 3.84 -5.83 -8.37
N VAL A 75 5.12 -5.82 -8.01
CA VAL A 75 5.85 -4.60 -7.60
C VAL A 75 6.95 -4.33 -8.61
N THR A 76 7.01 -3.09 -9.12
CA THR A 76 8.04 -2.61 -10.03
C THR A 76 8.84 -1.46 -9.42
N ASN A 77 9.99 -1.13 -10.00
CA ASN A 77 10.67 0.13 -9.72
C ASN A 77 10.11 1.27 -10.62
N GLY A 78 10.57 2.50 -10.39
CA GLY A 78 10.19 3.67 -11.19
C GLY A 78 10.56 3.61 -12.68
N LYS A 79 11.31 2.58 -13.11
CA LYS A 79 11.67 2.30 -14.52
C LYS A 79 10.83 1.16 -15.12
N GLY A 80 9.83 0.66 -14.40
CA GLY A 80 8.98 -0.44 -14.84
C GLY A 80 9.62 -1.83 -14.74
N GLN A 81 10.80 -1.96 -14.14
CA GLN A 81 11.43 -3.26 -13.93
C GLN A 81 10.76 -3.98 -12.77
N THR A 82 10.39 -5.25 -12.97
CA THR A 82 9.78 -6.10 -11.94
C THR A 82 10.77 -6.36 -10.80
N LEU A 83 10.34 -6.09 -9.57
CA LEU A 83 11.08 -6.34 -8.33
C LEU A 83 10.46 -7.48 -7.51
N MET A 84 9.14 -7.64 -7.57
CA MET A 84 8.43 -8.72 -6.90
C MET A 84 7.26 -9.17 -7.77
N ASP A 85 7.17 -10.49 -7.99
CA ASP A 85 6.09 -11.12 -8.72
C ASP A 85 5.51 -12.26 -7.88
N LEU A 86 4.31 -12.04 -7.33
CA LEU A 86 3.56 -13.07 -6.60
C LEU A 86 2.53 -13.78 -7.48
N THR A 87 2.46 -13.43 -8.76
CA THR A 87 1.40 -13.91 -9.66
C THR A 87 1.51 -15.42 -9.95
N ALA A 88 2.70 -16.00 -9.77
CA ALA A 88 3.01 -17.41 -10.00
C ALA A 88 3.34 -18.24 -8.73
N GLY A 89 2.90 -17.80 -7.54
CA GLY A 89 3.12 -18.55 -6.28
C GLY A 89 4.47 -18.30 -5.60
N GLY A 90 5.04 -17.10 -5.79
CA GLY A 90 6.39 -16.71 -5.33
C GLY A 90 6.66 -16.91 -3.83
N LYS A 91 7.71 -17.68 -3.54
CA LYS A 91 8.23 -18.05 -2.20
C LYS A 91 9.22 -17.04 -1.58
N LYS A 92 9.36 -15.81 -2.09
CA LYS A 92 10.35 -14.85 -1.57
C LYS A 92 9.74 -13.52 -1.20
N SER A 93 9.92 -13.15 0.07
CA SER A 93 9.65 -11.81 0.60
C SER A 93 10.66 -10.82 0.01
N PRO A 94 10.24 -9.58 -0.37
CA PRO A 94 11.15 -8.55 -0.85
C PRO A 94 11.94 -7.89 0.29
N PHE A 95 11.75 -8.36 1.52
CA PHE A 95 12.42 -7.89 2.73
C PHE A 95 13.41 -8.92 3.30
N ASP A 96 13.50 -10.11 2.70
CA ASP A 96 14.57 -11.05 3.04
C ASP A 96 15.86 -10.55 2.36
N SER A 97 16.77 -10.03 3.19
CA SER A 97 18.15 -9.70 2.80
C SER A 97 18.99 -10.97 2.64
#